data_AF-A0A8T5EZ65-F1
#
_entry.id   AF-A0A8T5EZ65-F1
#
_cell.length_a   1.000
_cell.length_b   1.000
_cell.length_c   1.000
_cell.angle_alpha   90.00
_cell.angle_beta   90.00
_cell.angle_gamma   90.00
#
_symmetry.space_group_name_H-M   'P 1'
#
loop_
_entity.id
_entity.type
_entity.pdbx_description
1 polymer ?
#
loop_
_entity_poly.entity_id
_entity_poly.type
_entity_poly.pdbx_seq_one_letter_code
_entity_poly.pdbx_strand_id
1 'polypeptide(L)' 'MKLKKCPSCNSYTLKENCNKCKIKTKEAHYKFIKIKNAPKSTAEFFKK' A
#
# COMPACT_ATOMS: atom_id res chain seq x y z
N MET A 1 -7.13 -9.95 5.46
CA MET A 1 -5.77 -10.29 4.96
C MET A 1 -4.93 -9.03 4.94
N LYS A 2 -3.68 -9.07 5.41
CA LYS A 2 -2.78 -7.91 5.40
C LYS A 2 -1.84 -7.98 4.19
N LEU A 3 -1.61 -6.86 3.52
CA LEU A 3 -0.64 -6.77 2.42
C LEU A 3 0.78 -6.92 2.98
N LYS A 4 1.60 -7.74 2.33
CA LYS A 4 3.01 -7.94 2.68
C LYS A 4 3.90 -7.49 1.52
N LYS A 5 5.12 -7.06 1.82
CA LYS A 5 6.13 -6.61 0.87
C LYS A 5 7.40 -7.45 1.01
N CYS A 6 7.95 -7.89 -0.11
CA CYS A 6 9.26 -8.54 -0.13
C CYS A 6 10.37 -7.50 0.14
N PRO A 7 11.25 -7.71 1.13
CA PRO A 7 12.33 -6.77 1.41
C PRO A 7 13.45 -6.78 0.36
N SER A 8 13.55 -7.84 -0.46
CA SER A 8 14.59 -7.98 -1.48
C SER A 8 14.17 -7.38 -2.83
N CYS A 9 13.03 -7.80 -3.39
CA CYS A 9 12.58 -7.35 -4.72
C CYS A 9 11.46 -6.30 -4.68
N ASN A 10 11.07 -5.82 -3.51
CA ASN A 10 9.99 -4.84 -3.31
C ASN A 10 8.61 -5.26 -3.86
N SER A 11 8.41 -6.52 -4.27
CA SER A 11 7.12 -7.02 -4.74
C SER A 11 6.10 -7.10 -3.60
N TYR A 12 4.86 -6.73 -3.87
CA TYR A 12 3.74 -6.90 -2.95
C TYR A 12 3.07 -8.27 -3.13
N THR A 13 2.65 -8.88 -2.02
CA THR A 13 1.98 -10.19 -2.02
C THR A 13 1.11 -10.33 -0.77
N LEU A 14 0.11 -11.21 -0.84
CA LEU A 14 -0.69 -11.64 0.32
C LEU A 14 -0.11 -12.90 0.99
N LYS A 15 0.83 -13.58 0.32
CA LYS A 15 1.46 -14.80 0.82
C LYS A 15 2.57 -14.46 1.81
N GLU A 16 2.89 -15.41 2.68
CA GLU A 16 4.00 -15.26 3.64
C GLU A 16 5.36 -15.16 2.96
N ASN A 17 5.53 -15.90 1.86
CA ASN A 17 6.76 -15.91 1.09
C ASN A 17 6.59 -15.18 -0.25
N CYS A 18 7.65 -14.50 -0.68
CA CYS A 18 7.70 -13.88 -2.00
C CYS A 18 7.79 -14.95 -3.09
N ASN A 19 6.94 -14.88 -4.12
CA ASN A 19 6.99 -15.84 -5.24
C ASN A 19 8.30 -15.76 -6.05
N LYS A 20 8.95 -14.58 -6.10
CA LYS A 20 10.18 -14.37 -6.87
C LYS A 20 11.42 -14.77 -6.07
N CYS A 21 11.55 -14.24 -4.85
CA CYS A 21 12.74 -14.42 -4.02
C CYS A 21 12.65 -15.64 -3.09
N LYS A 22 11.48 -16.25 -2.94
CA LYS A 22 11.18 -17.36 -2.00
C LYS A 22 11.47 -17.07 -0.52
N ILE A 23 11.81 -15.83 -0.16
CA ILE A 23 12.03 -15.38 1.23
C ILE A 23 10.75 -14.90 1.90
N LYS A 24 10.76 -14.83 3.24
CA LYS A 24 9.68 -14.25 4.04
C LYS A 24 9.45 -12.77 3.70
N THR A 25 8.18 -12.42 3.55
CA THR A 25 7.71 -11.05 3.30
C THR A 25 7.43 -10.35 4.63
N LYS A 26 7.57 -9.02 4.64
CA LYS A 26 7.31 -8.18 5.81
C LYS A 26 5.96 -7.48 5.65
N GLU A 27 5.33 -7.07 6.74
CA GLU A 27 4.08 -6.32 6.68
C GLU A 27 4.27 -5.02 5.88
N ALA A 28 3.42 -4.80 4.88
CA ALA A 28 3.45 -3.58 4.08
C ALA A 28 2.65 -2.52 4.82
N HIS A 29 3.33 -1.63 5.54
CA HIS A 29 2.69 -0.46 6.10
C HIS A 29 2.30 0.50 4.97
N TYR A 30 1.02 0.84 4.89
CA TYR A 30 0.55 1.93 4.06
C TYR A 30 1.08 3.23 4.65
N LYS A 31 2.00 3.89 3.93
CA LYS A 31 2.35 5.28 4.23
C LYS A 31 1.24 6.15 3.67
N PHE A 32 0.27 6.51 4.50
CA PHE A 32 -0.66 7.58 4.15
C PHE A 32 0.16 8.85 3.94
N ILE A 33 0.32 9.27 2.69
CA ILE A 33 0.91 10.56 2.39
C ILE A 33 -0.09 11.60 2.88
N LYS A 34 0.18 12.22 4.03
CA LYS A 34 -0.54 13.41 4.47
C LYS A 34 -0.21 14.53 3.49
N ILE A 35 -1.06 14.72 2.49
CA ILE A 35 -0.95 15.85 1.56
C ILE A 35 -1.33 17.10 2.37
N LYS A 36 -0.35 17.94 2.72
CA LYS A 36 -0.56 19.16 3.53
C LYS A 36 -1.59 20.12 2.91
N ASN A 37 -1.69 20.12 1.58
CA ASN A 37 -2.57 21.00 0.80
C ASN A 37 -3.63 20.20 0.03
N ALA A 38 -4.16 19.10 0.59
CA ALA A 38 -5.27 18.42 -0.05
C ALA A 38 -6.50 19.38 -0.09
N PRO A 39 -7.15 19.57 -1.24
CA PRO A 39 -8.44 20.25 -1.27
C PRO A 39 -9.41 19.48 -0.38
N LYS A 40 -10.26 20.20 0.36
CA LYS A 40 -11.29 19.58 1.20
C LYS A 40 -12.18 18.72 0.28
N SER A 41 -12.37 17.46 0.64
CA SER A 41 -13.30 16.56 -0.04
C SER A 41 -14.74 16.99 0.29
N THR A 42 -15.24 18.05 -0.36
CA THR A 42 -16.65 18.42 -0.26
C THR A 42 -17.45 17.62 -1.28
N ALA A 43 -18.64 17.14 -0.89
CA ALA A 43 -19.54 16.38 -1.76
C ALA A 43 -20.08 17.18 -2.95
N GLU A 44 -19.78 18.49 -3.00
CA GLU A 44 -20.20 19.43 -4.03
C GLU A 44 -19.54 19.12 -5.38
N PHE A 45 -18.35 18.51 -5.39
CA PHE A 45 -17.63 18.16 -6.62
C PHE A 45 -18.24 16.99 -7.41
N PHE A 46 -19.18 16.25 -6.82
CA PHE A 46 -19.80 15.06 -7.42
C PHE A 46 -21.22 15.31 -7.98
N LYS A 47 -21.73 16.53 -7.90
CA LYS A 47 -23.09 16.90 -8.36
C LYS A 47 -23.11 17.60 -9.72
N LYS A 48 -22.18 17.28 -10.62
CA LYS A 48 -22.17 17.87 -11.97
C LYS A 48 -23.04 17.08 -12.93
#